data_AF-A0A0M8ZZX9-F1
#
_entry.id   AF-A0A0M8ZZX9-F1
#
_cell.length_a   1.000
_cell.length_b   1.000
_cell.length_c   1.000
_cell.angle_alpha   90.00
_cell.angle_beta   90.00
_cell.angle_gamma   90.00
#
_symmetry.space_group_name_H-M   'P 1'
#
loop_
_entity.id
_entity.type
_entity.pdbx_description
1 polymer ?
#
loop_
_entity_poly.entity_id
_entity_poly.type
_entity_poly.pdbx_seq_one_letter_code
_entity_poly.pdbx_strand_id
1 'polypeptide(L)'
;FKKFRAGNFELKDEDRSGRPATTDTDIIMTVLTENPRYSVREIVDATNIPKTTVHEHLIKTGYANRYGVWVPHLLTETGPMNRVSACDLLLQRHQPVAEKRPEMANRRGVVFHHDNATSHVALAVRQKLLQFDWDA
;
A
#
# COMPACT_ATOMS: atom_id res chain seq x y z
N PHE A 1 6.51 35.37 43.61
CA PHE A 1 6.20 36.24 42.45
C PHE A 1 7.27 36.29 41.34
N LYS A 2 8.37 35.53 41.36
CA LYS A 2 9.37 35.58 40.26
C LYS A 2 8.77 35.26 38.88
N LYS A 3 7.95 34.19 38.77
CA LYS A 3 7.24 33.81 37.54
C LYS A 3 6.29 34.90 37.03
N PHE A 4 5.42 35.42 37.91
CA PHE A 4 4.52 36.52 37.60
C PHE A 4 5.23 37.83 37.22
N ARG A 5 6.32 38.20 37.91
CA ARG A 5 7.15 39.37 37.54
C ARG A 5 7.89 39.18 36.21
N ALA A 6 8.11 37.94 35.79
CA ALA A 6 8.66 37.60 34.48
C ALA A 6 7.58 37.50 33.38
N GLY A 7 6.33 37.89 33.68
CA GLY A 7 5.23 37.89 32.71
C GLY A 7 4.61 36.51 32.43
N ASN A 8 5.01 35.47 33.17
CA ASN A 8 4.36 34.16 33.09
C ASN A 8 3.17 34.11 34.07
N PHE A 9 1.96 34.21 33.51
CA PHE A 9 0.67 34.09 34.20
C PHE A 9 0.01 32.73 33.98
N GLU A 10 0.71 31.80 33.34
CA GLU A 10 0.20 30.47 33.04
C GLU A 10 -0.02 29.72 34.36
N LEU A 11 -1.27 29.28 34.57
CA LEU A 11 -1.69 28.62 35.80
C LEU A 11 -1.42 27.11 35.78
N LYS A 12 -1.00 26.58 34.63
CA LYS A 12 -0.66 25.17 34.49
C LYS A 12 0.74 24.94 35.03
N ASP A 13 0.92 23.80 35.68
CA ASP A 13 2.26 23.35 36.03
C ASP A 13 3.05 23.04 34.76
N GLU A 14 4.33 23.37 34.80
CA GLU A 14 5.31 22.94 33.81
C GLU A 14 5.38 21.40 33.78
N ASP A 15 5.77 20.86 32.62
CA ASP A 15 5.99 19.43 32.48
C ASP A 15 6.98 18.95 33.55
N ARG A 16 6.47 18.12 34.45
CA ARG A 16 7.28 17.50 35.50
C ARG A 16 8.11 16.40 34.87
N SER A 17 9.36 16.23 35.32
CA SER A 17 10.28 15.20 34.81
C SER A 17 9.76 13.76 34.93
N GLY A 18 8.69 13.54 35.71
CA GLY A 18 7.97 12.26 35.79
C GLY A 18 8.86 11.10 36.22
N ARG A 19 8.29 9.89 36.18
CA ARG A 19 9.09 8.66 36.25
C ARG A 19 9.63 8.40 34.85
N PRO A 20 10.94 8.18 34.66
CA PRO A 20 11.49 7.86 33.34
C PRO A 20 10.79 6.61 32.79
N ALA A 21 10.37 6.67 31.52
CA ALA A 21 9.86 5.52 30.81
C ALA A 21 11.00 4.52 30.65
N THR A 22 10.78 3.26 31.04
CA THR A 22 11.80 2.22 30.92
C THR A 22 12.21 2.08 29.45
N THR A 23 13.52 1.95 29.21
CA THR A 23 14.24 1.82 27.93
C THR A 23 13.83 0.62 27.07
N ASP A 24 12.81 -0.12 27.50
CA ASP A 24 12.35 -1.39 26.94
C ASP A 24 11.66 -1.22 25.56
N THR A 25 11.39 0.02 25.14
CA THR A 25 10.72 0.32 23.87
C THR A 25 11.54 -0.09 22.65
N ASP A 26 12.85 0.15 22.70
CA ASP A 26 13.74 -0.14 21.57
C ASP A 26 13.85 -1.65 21.35
N ILE A 27 13.79 -2.43 22.43
CA ILE A 27 13.82 -3.90 22.41
C ILE A 27 12.55 -4.47 21.79
N ILE A 28 11.38 -3.90 22.10
CA ILE A 28 10.12 -4.33 21.45
C ILE A 28 10.17 -4.03 19.96
N MET A 29 10.68 -2.86 19.59
CA MET A 29 10.78 -2.45 18.19
C MET A 29 11.75 -3.31 17.39
N THR A 30 12.92 -3.67 17.94
CA THR A 30 13.87 -4.55 17.25
C THR A 30 13.23 -5.90 16.91
N VAL A 31 12.53 -6.53 17.87
CA VAL A 31 11.82 -7.81 17.65
C VAL A 31 10.75 -7.70 16.55
N LEU A 32 9.99 -6.59 16.52
CA LEU A 32 8.97 -6.36 15.50
C LEU A 32 9.58 -6.09 14.11
N THR A 33 10.73 -5.43 14.04
CA THR A 33 11.42 -5.19 12.76
C THR A 33 11.97 -6.47 12.14
N GLU A 34 12.40 -7.43 12.97
CA GLU A 34 12.85 -8.74 12.48
C GLU A 34 11.69 -9.58 11.95
N ASN A 35 10.56 -9.61 12.67
CA ASN A 35 9.37 -10.32 12.23
C ASN A 35 8.08 -9.64 12.74
N PRO A 36 7.36 -8.92 11.86
CA PRO A 36 6.10 -8.25 12.22
C PRO A 36 4.95 -9.19 12.58
N ARG A 37 5.11 -10.51 12.42
CA ARG A 37 4.05 -11.50 12.69
C ARG A 37 4.02 -12.01 14.13
N TYR A 38 4.95 -11.59 14.97
CA TYR A 38 4.93 -12.02 16.36
C TYR A 38 3.67 -11.59 17.08
N SER A 39 3.13 -12.51 17.84
CA SER A 39 2.07 -12.24 18.81
C SER A 39 2.63 -11.54 20.05
N VAL A 40 1.76 -10.85 20.79
CA VAL A 40 2.11 -10.23 22.07
C VAL A 40 2.76 -11.23 23.02
N ARG A 41 2.33 -12.49 23.02
CA ARG A 41 2.90 -13.53 23.89
C ARG A 41 4.33 -13.91 23.49
N GLU A 42 4.58 -14.09 22.20
CA GLU A 42 5.93 -14.38 21.69
C GLU A 42 6.89 -13.21 21.95
N ILE A 43 6.42 -11.97 21.87
CA ILE A 43 7.22 -10.79 22.23
C ILE A 43 7.55 -10.80 23.73
N VAL A 44 6.59 -11.14 24.59
CA VAL A 44 6.83 -11.28 26.04
C VAL A 44 7.87 -12.35 26.32
N ASP A 45 7.76 -13.51 25.68
CA ASP A 45 8.69 -14.62 25.86
C ASP A 45 10.10 -14.27 25.35
N ALA A 46 10.22 -13.51 24.25
CA ALA A 46 11.50 -13.09 23.68
C ALA A 46 12.19 -11.96 24.45
N THR A 47 11.42 -11.01 24.98
CA THR A 47 11.95 -9.79 25.62
C THR A 47 11.92 -9.84 27.14
N ASN A 48 11.21 -10.81 27.72
CA ASN A 48 10.89 -10.89 29.16
C ASN A 48 10.19 -9.63 29.72
N ILE A 49 9.57 -8.83 28.85
CA ILE A 49 8.79 -7.65 29.22
C ILE A 49 7.36 -8.09 29.56
N PRO A 50 6.74 -7.57 30.63
CA PRO A 50 5.36 -7.89 30.96
C PRO A 50 4.38 -7.59 29.81
N LYS A 51 3.40 -8.47 29.63
CA LYS A 51 2.36 -8.38 28.59
C LYS A 51 1.66 -7.01 28.54
N THR A 52 1.37 -6.41 29.69
CA THR A 52 0.69 -5.11 29.78
C THR A 52 1.53 -4.01 29.13
N THR A 53 2.83 -3.98 29.44
CA THR A 53 3.79 -3.02 28.87
C THR A 53 3.93 -3.19 27.37
N VAL A 54 4.06 -4.44 26.89
CA VAL A 54 4.10 -4.73 25.45
C VAL A 54 2.83 -4.23 24.76
N HIS A 55 1.65 -4.54 25.32
CA HIS A 55 0.37 -4.15 24.74
C HIS A 55 0.17 -2.62 24.70
N GLU A 56 0.46 -1.93 25.80
CA GLU A 56 0.41 -0.46 25.85
C GLU A 56 1.36 0.18 24.84
N HIS A 57 2.55 -0.38 24.70
CA HIS A 57 3.54 0.12 23.76
C HIS A 57 3.10 -0.04 22.31
N LEU A 58 2.56 -1.21 21.94
CA LEU A 58 2.03 -1.47 20.60
C LEU A 58 0.91 -0.48 20.24
N ILE A 59 0.00 -0.20 21.17
CA ILE A 59 -1.06 0.81 20.98
C ILE A 59 -0.45 2.20 20.80
N LYS A 60 0.46 2.60 21.69
CA LYS A 60 1.09 3.93 21.66
C LYS A 60 1.85 4.18 20.35
N THR A 61 2.39 3.13 19.75
CA THR A 61 3.17 3.19 18.50
C THR A 61 2.35 2.96 17.25
N GLY A 62 1.05 2.68 17.38
CA GLY A 62 0.12 2.53 16.26
C GLY A 62 0.14 1.15 15.59
N TYR A 63 0.76 0.15 16.20
CA TYR A 63 0.69 -1.22 15.70
C TYR A 63 -0.70 -1.81 15.94
N ALA A 64 -1.21 -2.51 14.92
CA ALA A 64 -2.49 -3.18 14.97
C ALA A 64 -2.37 -4.59 14.40
N ASN A 65 -3.07 -5.54 15.01
CA ASN A 65 -3.15 -6.90 14.50
C ASN A 65 -3.90 -6.91 13.16
N ARG A 66 -3.32 -7.54 12.14
CA ARG A 66 -3.92 -7.71 10.82
C ARG A 66 -3.78 -9.16 10.39
N TYR A 67 -4.83 -9.68 9.77
CA TYR A 67 -4.78 -11.01 9.16
C TYR A 67 -3.88 -11.00 7.92
N GLY A 68 -3.24 -12.14 7.66
CA GLY A 68 -2.48 -12.35 6.44
C GLY A 68 -3.39 -12.29 5.21
N VAL A 69 -2.84 -11.81 4.10
CA VAL A 69 -3.51 -11.84 2.80
C VAL A 69 -3.33 -13.23 2.19
N TRP A 70 -4.42 -13.85 1.76
CA TRP A 70 -4.34 -15.14 1.06
C TRP A 70 -3.70 -14.95 -0.32
N VAL A 71 -2.66 -15.73 -0.60
CA VAL A 71 -1.94 -15.72 -1.88
C VAL A 71 -2.26 -17.03 -2.62
N PRO A 72 -2.75 -16.98 -3.88
CA PRO A 72 -3.29 -18.16 -4.56
C PRO A 72 -2.35 -19.35 -4.74
N HIS A 73 -1.06 -19.10 -4.96
CA HIS A 73 -0.07 -20.16 -5.17
C HIS A 73 1.31 -19.72 -4.70
N LEU A 74 2.09 -20.69 -4.23
CA LEU A 74 3.51 -20.49 -3.94
C LEU A 74 4.28 -20.39 -5.26
N LEU A 75 5.02 -19.31 -5.45
CA LEU A 75 5.85 -19.14 -6.63
C LEU A 75 7.13 -19.98 -6.51
N THR A 76 7.58 -20.56 -7.62
CA THR A 76 8.94 -21.11 -7.74
C THR A 76 9.98 -19.99 -7.69
N GLU A 77 11.25 -20.29 -7.43
CA GLU A 77 12.33 -19.28 -7.35
C GLU A 77 12.41 -18.37 -8.59
N THR A 78 12.11 -18.91 -9.78
CA THR A 78 12.10 -18.16 -11.04
C THR A 78 10.78 -17.40 -11.30
N GLY A 79 9.72 -17.74 -10.58
CA GLY A 79 8.38 -17.18 -10.76
C GLY A 79 8.31 -15.66 -10.56
N PRO A 80 8.85 -15.08 -9.47
CA PRO A 80 8.84 -13.63 -9.26
C PRO A 80 9.56 -12.88 -10.38
N MET A 81 10.75 -13.35 -10.78
CA MET A 81 11.55 -12.68 -11.81
C MET A 81 10.82 -12.67 -13.15
N ASN A 82 10.26 -13.81 -13.56
CA ASN A 82 9.48 -13.91 -14.80
C ASN A 82 8.27 -12.96 -14.80
N ARG A 83 7.59 -12.83 -13.65
CA ARG A 83 6.45 -11.91 -13.51
C ARG A 83 6.88 -10.45 -13.60
N VAL A 84 7.97 -10.07 -12.94
CA VAL A 84 8.53 -8.71 -13.02
C VAL A 84 8.92 -8.39 -14.47
N SER A 85 9.68 -9.26 -15.13
CA SER A 85 10.08 -9.04 -16.53
C SER A 85 8.90 -8.94 -17.49
N ALA A 86 7.86 -9.77 -17.29
CA ALA A 86 6.64 -9.68 -18.09
C ALA A 86 5.90 -8.34 -17.88
N CYS A 87 5.77 -7.89 -16.62
CA CYS A 87 5.17 -6.60 -16.31
C CYS A 87 5.96 -5.44 -16.90
N ASP A 88 7.30 -5.45 -16.78
CA ASP A 88 8.17 -4.40 -17.33
C ASP A 88 8.04 -4.31 -18.85
N LEU A 89 8.02 -5.45 -19.53
CA LEU A 89 7.83 -5.51 -20.99
C LEU A 89 6.46 -4.93 -21.40
N LEU A 90 5.40 -5.28 -20.67
CA LEU A 90 4.06 -4.76 -20.93
C LEU A 90 3.99 -3.25 -20.69
N LEU A 91 4.64 -2.76 -19.63
CA LEU A 91 4.68 -1.33 -19.31
C LEU A 91 5.44 -0.53 -20.38
N GLN A 92 6.60 -1.03 -20.82
CA GLN A 92 7.38 -0.41 -21.90
C GLN A 92 6.58 -0.31 -23.21
N ARG A 93 5.77 -1.33 -23.52
CA ARG A 93 4.89 -1.33 -24.71
C ARG A 93 3.70 -0.40 -24.56
N HIS A 94 3.19 -0.21 -23.34
CA HIS A 94 2.07 0.68 -23.06
C HIS A 94 2.47 2.15 -23.16
N GLN A 95 3.69 2.51 -22.75
CA GLN A 95 4.19 3.88 -22.75
C GLN A 95 4.02 4.64 -24.09
N PRO A 96 4.42 4.11 -25.27
CA PRO A 96 4.19 4.79 -26.54
C PRO A 96 2.70 4.86 -26.93
N VAL A 97 1.85 3.93 -26.47
CA VAL A 97 0.40 4.00 -26.67
C VAL A 97 -0.20 5.11 -25.83
N ALA A 98 0.25 5.26 -24.58
CA ALA A 98 -0.12 6.36 -23.70
C ALA A 98 0.27 7.73 -24.26
N GLU A 99 1.46 7.85 -24.85
CA GLU A 99 1.92 9.09 -25.48
C GLU A 99 1.16 9.40 -26.78
N LYS A 100 1.03 8.41 -27.68
CA LYS A 100 0.48 8.66 -29.02
C LYS A 100 -1.05 8.67 -29.05
N ARG A 101 -1.70 7.96 -28.12
CA ARG A 101 -3.15 7.72 -28.11
C ARG A 101 -3.68 7.64 -26.65
N PRO A 102 -3.63 8.75 -25.89
CA PRO A 102 -4.00 8.76 -24.47
C PRO A 102 -5.45 8.31 -24.22
N GLU A 103 -6.36 8.63 -25.15
CA GLU A 103 -7.77 8.18 -25.22
C GLU A 103 -7.89 6.64 -25.11
N MET A 104 -6.96 5.89 -25.73
CA MET A 104 -6.97 4.44 -25.73
C MET A 104 -6.19 3.83 -24.56
N ALA A 105 -5.18 4.52 -24.05
CA ALA A 105 -4.29 4.00 -23.02
C ALA A 105 -4.96 3.81 -21.66
N ASN A 106 -6.00 4.61 -21.38
CA ASN A 106 -6.81 4.54 -20.15
C ASN A 106 -8.24 4.04 -20.42
N ARG A 107 -8.53 3.53 -21.62
CA ARG A 107 -9.88 3.06 -21.97
C ARG A 107 -10.24 1.85 -21.12
N ARG A 108 -11.22 2.01 -20.23
CA ARG A 108 -11.86 0.91 -19.50
C ARG A 108 -13.09 0.48 -20.28
N GLY A 109 -12.97 -0.54 -21.12
CA GLY A 109 -14.07 -1.05 -21.93
C GLY A 109 -13.63 -2.19 -22.86
N VAL A 110 -14.61 -2.88 -23.46
CA VAL A 110 -14.35 -3.93 -24.46
C VAL A 110 -13.79 -3.28 -25.73
N VAL A 111 -12.61 -3.73 -26.15
CA VAL A 111 -12.00 -3.30 -27.42
C VAL A 111 -12.24 -4.39 -28.44
N PHE A 112 -13.05 -4.09 -29.46
CA PHE A 112 -13.20 -4.96 -30.61
C PHE A 112 -11.97 -4.80 -31.50
N HIS A 113 -11.15 -5.84 -31.57
CA HIS A 113 -10.12 -5.94 -32.59
C HIS A 113 -10.85 -6.17 -33.92
N HIS A 114 -11.00 -5.13 -34.72
CA HIS A 114 -11.29 -5.34 -36.14
C HIS A 114 -10.04 -5.96 -36.75
N ASP A 115 -10.20 -7.12 -37.40
CA ASP A 115 -9.19 -7.58 -38.34
C ASP A 115 -8.92 -6.44 -39.31
N ASN A 116 -7.65 -6.29 -39.70
CA ASN A 116 -7.17 -5.27 -40.64
C ASN A 116 -7.67 -5.54 -42.07
N ALA A 117 -8.94 -5.96 -42.20
CA ALA A 117 -9.65 -6.26 -43.40
C ALA A 117 -9.74 -5.00 -44.25
N THR A 118 -9.63 -5.22 -45.54
CA THR A 118 -9.54 -4.19 -46.58
C THR A 118 -10.65 -3.15 -46.41
N SER A 119 -10.30 -1.87 -46.59
CA SER A 119 -11.16 -0.70 -46.29
C SER A 119 -12.59 -0.77 -46.85
N HIS A 120 -12.80 -1.49 -47.96
CA HIS A 120 -14.12 -1.68 -48.57
C HIS A 120 -15.09 -2.51 -47.72
N VAL A 121 -14.61 -3.46 -46.91
CA VAL A 121 -15.46 -4.27 -46.01
C VAL A 121 -15.83 -3.48 -44.75
N ALA A 122 -14.89 -2.69 -44.22
CA ALA A 122 -15.11 -1.87 -43.03
C ALA A 122 -16.17 -0.78 -43.24
N LEU A 123 -16.28 -0.20 -44.44
CA LEU A 123 -17.29 0.82 -44.73
C LEU A 123 -18.72 0.25 -44.71
N ALA A 124 -18.93 -0.91 -45.34
CA ALA A 124 -20.24 -1.57 -45.35
C ALA A 124 -20.67 -2.00 -43.94
N VAL A 125 -19.74 -2.50 -43.13
CA VAL A 125 -20.00 -2.87 -41.73
C VAL A 125 -20.31 -1.64 -40.88
N ARG A 126 -19.56 -0.55 -41.02
CA ARG A 126 -19.85 0.72 -40.32
C ARG A 126 -21.23 1.28 -40.66
N GLN A 127 -21.59 1.30 -41.94
CA GLN A 127 -22.93 1.73 -42.38
C GLN A 127 -24.03 0.86 -41.79
N LYS A 128 -23.80 -0.45 -41.66
CA LYS A 128 -24.77 -1.36 -41.06
C LYS A 128 -24.91 -1.15 -39.56
N LEU A 129 -23.83 -0.86 -38.84
CA LEU A 129 -23.85 -0.58 -37.39
C LEU A 129 -24.56 0.73 -37.05
N LEU A 130 -24.34 1.78 -37.86
CA LEU A 130 -25.09 3.04 -37.77
C LEU A 130 -26.60 2.82 -37.94
N GLN A 131 -27.00 1.87 -38.79
CA GLN A 131 -28.40 1.52 -38.99
C GLN A 131 -29.07 0.91 -37.75
N PHE A 132 -28.29 0.40 -36.80
CA PHE A 132 -28.79 -0.13 -35.54
C PHE A 132 -28.68 0.86 -34.38
N ASP A 133 -28.21 2.10 -34.61
CA ASP A 133 -27.86 3.12 -33.60
C ASP A 133 -26.71 2.70 -32.67
N TRP A 134 -25.76 1.91 -33.18
CA TRP A 134 -24.59 1.46 -32.41
C TRP A 134 -23.38 2.30 -32.83
N ASP A 135 -23.22 3.47 -32.20
CA ASP A 135 -22.02 4.30 -32.37
C ASP A 135 -20.87 3.76 -31.51
N ALA A 136 -19.68 3.65 -32.12
CA ALA A 136 -18.44 3.14 -31.55
C ALA A 136 -17.50 4.25 -31.05
#